data_AF-A0A2X2HUR9-F1
#
_entry.id   AF-A0A2X2HUR9-F1
#
_cell.length_a   1.000
_cell.length_b   1.000
_cell.length_c   1.000
_cell.angle_alpha   90.00
_cell.angle_beta   90.00
_cell.angle_gamma   90.00
#
_symmetry.space_group_name_H-M   'P 1'
#
loop_
_entity.id
_entity.type
_entity.pdbx_description
1 polymer ?
#
loop_
_entity_poly.entity_id
_entity_poly.type
_entity_poly.pdbx_seq_one_letter_code
_entity_poly.pdbx_strand_id
1 'polypeptide(L)'
;MNKEEQYLLFALSAPMEILNQGCKPAHDSPKMYTGIKEFDLSSSWGINNRDDLIQTIYQMTDDGHANDLAGLYLTWHRSSPEEWKALIAGGSERGLIYTQFVAQTAMCCGEG
;
A
#
# COMPACT_ATOMS: atom_id res chain seq x y z
N MET A 1 -4.87 -20.55 -14.03
CA MET A 1 -4.05 -19.60 -13.26
C MET A 1 -3.25 -20.40 -12.23
N ASN A 2 -1.93 -20.34 -12.31
CA ASN A 2 -1.02 -21.03 -11.40
C ASN A 2 -0.88 -20.26 -10.07
N LYS A 3 -0.14 -20.84 -9.12
CA LYS A 3 -0.02 -20.30 -7.76
C LYS A 3 0.78 -19.00 -7.69
N GLU A 4 1.79 -18.82 -8.54
CA GLU A 4 2.55 -17.57 -8.66
C GLU A 4 1.65 -16.44 -9.19
N GLU A 5 0.89 -16.70 -10.25
CA GLU A 5 -0.07 -15.74 -10.82
C GLU A 5 -1.11 -15.29 -9.78
N GLN A 6 -1.55 -16.19 -8.89
CA GLN A 6 -2.45 -15.86 -7.78
C GLN A 6 -1.79 -14.96 -6.74
N TYR A 7 -0.52 -15.20 -6.39
CA TYR A 7 0.21 -14.34 -5.45
C TYR A 7 0.49 -12.95 -6.03
N LEU A 8 0.82 -12.87 -7.32
CA LEU A 8 1.00 -11.60 -8.02
C LEU A 8 -0.30 -10.79 -8.02
N LEU A 9 -1.46 -11.42 -8.30
CA LEU A 9 -2.76 -10.76 -8.20
C LEU A 9 -3.12 -10.32 -6.78
N PHE A 10 -2.77 -11.11 -5.77
CA PHE A 10 -2.99 -10.75 -4.38
C PHE A 10 -2.14 -9.55 -3.95
N ALA A 11 -0.87 -9.50 -4.35
CA ALA A 11 0.03 -8.37 -4.06
C ALA A 11 -0.48 -7.06 -4.67
N LEU A 12 -1.16 -7.12 -5.82
CA LEU A 12 -1.72 -5.96 -6.50
C LEU A 12 -3.09 -5.52 -5.97
N SER A 13 -3.73 -6.31 -5.11
CA SER A 13 -5.12 -6.06 -4.67
C SER A 13 -5.29 -4.73 -3.91
N ALA A 14 -4.48 -4.46 -2.89
CA ALA A 14 -4.58 -3.23 -2.10
C ALA A 14 -4.29 -1.94 -2.90
N PRO A 15 -3.24 -1.88 -3.75
CA PRO A 15 -3.03 -0.73 -4.61
C PRO A 15 -4.13 -0.52 -5.64
N MET A 16 -4.71 -1.61 -6.16
CA MET A 16 -5.85 -1.53 -7.05
C MET A 16 -7.08 -0.93 -6.35
N GLU A 17 -7.29 -1.18 -5.05
CA GLU A 17 -8.40 -0.56 -4.30
C GLU A 17 -8.23 0.94 -4.10
N ILE A 18 -7.02 1.38 -3.77
CA ILE A 18 -6.71 2.80 -3.52
C ILE A 18 -6.94 3.65 -4.79
N LEU A 19 -6.57 3.12 -5.96
CA LEU A 19 -6.71 3.85 -7.23
C LEU A 19 -8.12 3.81 -7.79
N ASN A 20 -8.93 2.85 -7.33
CA ASN A 20 -10.29 2.66 -7.78
C ASN A 20 -11.29 2.98 -6.67
N GLN A 21 -11.06 4.04 -5.89
CA GLN A 21 -11.98 4.51 -4.83
C GLN A 21 -13.44 4.70 -5.30
N GLY A 22 -13.69 4.82 -6.62
CA GLY A 22 -15.04 4.87 -7.21
C GLY A 22 -15.62 3.52 -7.64
N CYS A 23 -14.80 2.48 -7.78
CA CYS A 23 -15.21 1.17 -8.26
C CYS A 23 -15.32 0.24 -7.07
N LYS A 24 -16.47 0.26 -6.38
CA LYS A 24 -16.78 -0.53 -5.19
C LYS A 24 -16.24 -1.98 -5.31
N PRO A 25 -15.12 -2.32 -4.65
CA PRO A 25 -14.57 -3.66 -4.73
C PRO A 25 -15.53 -4.65 -4.06
N ALA A 26 -15.73 -5.80 -4.69
CA ALA A 26 -16.52 -6.90 -4.17
C ALA A 26 -15.57 -7.90 -3.50
N HIS A 27 -15.20 -7.63 -2.25
CA HIS A 27 -14.24 -8.44 -1.48
C HIS A 27 -14.75 -9.88 -1.20
N ASP A 28 -16.03 -10.13 -1.40
CA ASP A 28 -16.70 -11.43 -1.28
C ASP A 28 -16.80 -12.20 -2.62
N SER A 29 -16.38 -11.57 -3.72
CA SER A 29 -16.46 -12.13 -5.06
C SER A 29 -15.10 -12.68 -5.51
N PRO A 30 -15.07 -13.85 -6.20
CA PRO A 30 -13.85 -14.32 -6.86
C PRO A 30 -13.36 -13.37 -7.96
N LYS A 31 -14.18 -12.39 -8.34
CA LYS A 31 -13.82 -11.24 -9.17
C LYS A 31 -13.90 -9.98 -8.29
N MET A 32 -12.73 -9.48 -7.89
CA MET A 32 -12.58 -8.34 -6.99
C MET A 32 -13.28 -7.06 -7.49
N TYR A 33 -13.31 -6.82 -8.80
CA TYR A 33 -14.04 -5.70 -9.41
C TYR A 33 -15.17 -6.24 -10.28
N THR A 34 -16.40 -6.05 -9.82
CA THR A 34 -17.59 -6.45 -10.59
C THR A 34 -17.91 -5.38 -11.64
N GLY A 35 -17.95 -5.77 -12.91
CA GLY A 35 -18.29 -4.87 -14.03
C GLY A 35 -17.10 -4.21 -14.74
N ILE A 36 -15.89 -4.25 -14.16
CA ILE A 36 -14.67 -3.86 -14.87
C ILE A 36 -14.12 -5.10 -15.57
N LYS A 37 -14.04 -5.04 -16.90
CA LYS A 37 -13.56 -6.17 -17.72
C LYS A 37 -12.04 -6.20 -17.82
N GLU A 38 -11.42 -5.03 -17.89
CA GLU A 38 -9.98 -4.87 -18.10
C GLU A 38 -9.49 -3.61 -17.38
N PHE A 39 -8.25 -3.66 -16.88
CA PHE A 39 -7.57 -2.52 -16.28
C PHE A 39 -6.34 -2.17 -17.12
N ASP A 40 -6.26 -0.92 -17.53
CA ASP A 40 -5.09 -0.42 -18.24
C ASP A 40 -3.98 -0.01 -17.25
N LEU A 41 -3.06 -0.95 -17.03
CA LEU A 41 -1.90 -0.75 -16.17
C LEU A 41 -0.86 0.20 -16.79
N SER A 42 -0.89 0.40 -18.11
CA SER A 42 0.04 1.32 -18.78
C SER A 42 -0.29 2.76 -18.42
N SER A 43 -1.55 3.19 -18.61
CA SER A 43 -1.95 4.57 -18.28
C SER A 43 -1.96 4.87 -16.77
N SER A 44 -2.15 3.84 -15.94
CA SER A 44 -2.25 4.02 -14.49
C SER A 44 -0.89 3.95 -13.79
N TRP A 45 -0.07 2.94 -14.11
CA TRP A 45 1.17 2.63 -13.39
C TRP A 45 2.42 2.69 -14.28
N GLY A 46 2.27 2.93 -15.58
CA GLY A 46 3.37 2.83 -16.53
C GLY A 46 3.86 1.40 -16.76
N ILE A 47 3.06 0.40 -16.41
CA ILE A 47 3.39 -1.03 -16.59
C ILE A 47 2.92 -1.46 -17.97
N ASN A 48 3.88 -1.71 -18.88
CA ASN A 48 3.57 -1.96 -20.29
C ASN A 48 3.73 -3.44 -20.67
N ASN A 49 4.42 -4.21 -19.84
CA ASN A 49 4.74 -5.60 -20.11
C ASN A 49 4.87 -6.42 -18.81
N ARG A 50 5.08 -7.72 -18.95
CA ARG A 50 5.20 -8.66 -17.83
C ARG A 50 6.41 -8.36 -16.93
N ASP A 51 7.53 -7.94 -17.50
CA ASP A 51 8.74 -7.68 -16.74
C ASP A 51 8.61 -6.39 -15.93
N ASP A 52 7.96 -5.36 -16.48
CA ASP A 52 7.57 -4.15 -15.75
C ASP A 52 6.71 -4.51 -14.52
N LEU A 53 5.73 -5.41 -14.70
CA LEU A 53 4.84 -5.84 -13.62
C LEU A 53 5.61 -6.57 -12.50
N ILE A 54 6.48 -7.50 -12.87
CA ILE A 54 7.30 -8.24 -11.90
C ILE A 54 8.23 -7.29 -11.16
N GLN A 55 8.84 -6.35 -11.88
CA GLN A 55 9.70 -5.33 -11.28
C GLN A 55 8.94 -4.44 -10.29
N THR A 56 7.72 -4.00 -10.64
CA THR A 56 6.86 -3.25 -9.71
C THR A 56 6.57 -4.04 -8.45
N ILE A 57 6.27 -5.34 -8.56
CA ILE A 57 5.98 -6.18 -7.38
C ILE A 57 7.22 -6.37 -6.51
N TYR A 58 8.40 -6.54 -7.11
CA TYR A 58 9.65 -6.56 -6.34
C TYR A 58 9.89 -5.25 -5.62
N GLN A 59 9.76 -4.10 -6.30
CA GLN A 59 9.88 -2.78 -5.67
C GLN A 59 8.89 -2.62 -4.50
N MET A 60 7.64 -3.03 -4.69
CA MET A 60 6.63 -2.94 -3.63
C MET A 60 6.89 -3.89 -2.45
N THR A 61 7.56 -5.02 -2.68
CA THR A 61 7.86 -6.02 -1.65
C THR A 61 9.13 -5.66 -0.89
N ASP A 62 10.14 -5.17 -1.61
CA ASP A 62 11.48 -4.90 -1.08
C ASP A 62 11.57 -3.49 -0.49
N ASP A 63 10.99 -2.49 -1.17
CA ASP A 63 11.06 -1.07 -0.79
C ASP A 63 9.74 -0.53 -0.21
N GLY A 64 8.69 -1.35 -0.18
CA GLY A 64 7.35 -0.91 0.17
C GLY A 64 6.73 0.00 -0.91
N HIS A 65 5.43 0.31 -0.78
CA HIS A 65 4.72 1.21 -1.70
C HIS A 65 4.47 2.61 -1.12
N ALA A 66 4.75 2.81 0.16
CA ALA A 66 4.46 4.03 0.90
C ALA A 66 5.75 4.69 1.39
N ASN A 67 6.61 5.10 0.45
CA ASN A 67 7.91 5.74 0.74
C ASN A 67 7.80 6.92 1.72
N ASP A 68 6.75 7.73 1.59
CA ASP A 68 6.47 8.87 2.48
C ASP A 68 6.16 8.45 3.93
N LEU A 69 5.77 7.19 4.15
CA LEU A 69 5.46 6.60 5.46
C LEU A 69 6.59 5.73 6.02
N ALA A 70 7.54 5.28 5.20
CA ALA A 70 8.60 4.36 5.61
C ALA A 70 9.38 4.88 6.83
N GLY A 71 9.79 6.16 6.80
CA GLY A 71 10.46 6.78 7.94
C GLY A 71 9.60 6.86 9.21
N LEU A 72 8.28 7.00 9.07
CA LEU A 72 7.34 7.04 10.18
C LEU A 72 7.11 5.65 10.80
N TYR A 73 6.97 4.60 9.98
CA TYR A 73 6.87 3.22 10.47
C TYR A 73 8.14 2.81 11.22
N LEU A 74 9.31 3.07 10.64
CA LEU A 74 10.60 2.82 11.28
C LEU A 74 10.71 3.54 12.64
N THR A 75 10.30 4.82 12.68
CA THR A 75 10.32 5.62 13.90
C THR A 75 9.34 5.09 14.94
N TRP A 76 8.12 4.71 14.54
CA TRP A 76 7.11 4.18 15.44
C TRP A 76 7.58 2.90 16.15
N HIS A 77 8.19 1.97 15.42
CA HIS A 77 8.68 0.71 15.97
C HIS A 77 9.89 0.86 16.91
N ARG A 78 10.60 1.99 16.84
CA ARG A 78 11.84 2.24 17.59
C ARG A 78 11.70 3.30 18.69
N SER A 79 10.56 3.98 18.76
CA SER A 79 10.31 5.04 19.74
C SER A 79 9.49 4.52 20.91
N SER A 80 9.72 5.08 22.10
CA SER A 80 8.77 4.94 23.21
C SER A 80 7.45 5.68 22.90
N PRO A 81 6.34 5.35 23.59
CA PRO A 81 5.09 6.09 23.46
C PRO A 81 5.22 7.59 23.72
N GLU A 82 6.11 8.00 24.61
CA GLU A 82 6.38 9.40 24.95
C GLU A 82 7.15 10.12 23.83
N GLU A 83 8.16 9.45 23.27
CA GLU A 83 8.94 9.96 22.13
C GLU A 83 8.06 10.14 20.89
N TRP A 84 7.18 9.17 20.62
CA TRP A 84 6.19 9.28 19.54
C TRP A 84 5.22 10.45 19.76
N LYS A 85 4.73 10.62 21.00
CA LYS A 85 3.85 11.76 21.36
C LYS A 85 4.53 13.12 21.20
N ALA A 86 5.83 13.21 21.51
CA ALA A 86 6.59 14.44 21.30
C ALA A 86 6.75 14.75 19.80
N LEU A 87 6.97 13.73 18.97
CA LEU A 87 7.12 13.85 17.53
C LEU A 87 5.83 14.37 16.85
N ILE A 88 4.66 13.87 17.25
CA ILE A 88 3.38 14.34 16.70
C ILE A 88 3.01 15.75 17.17
N ALA A 89 3.44 16.17 18.37
CA ALA A 89 3.08 17.48 18.92
C ALA A 89 3.66 18.67 18.14
N GLY A 90 4.71 18.46 17.35
CA GLY A 90 5.34 19.47 16.50
C GLY A 90 4.96 19.40 15.02
N GLY A 91 4.07 18.48 14.63
CA GLY A 91 3.77 18.18 13.24
C GLY A 91 2.84 19.18 12.54
N SER A 92 2.97 19.29 11.21
CA SER A 92 1.96 19.95 10.37
C SER A 92 0.67 19.12 10.32
N GLU A 93 -0.46 19.72 9.91
CA GLU A 93 -1.74 19.03 9.78
C GLU A 93 -1.64 17.76 8.91
N ARG A 94 -0.92 17.84 7.78
CA ARG A 94 -0.66 16.67 6.93
C ARG A 94 0.23 15.62 7.63
N GLY A 95 1.20 16.05 8.43
CA GLY A 95 2.03 15.16 9.24
C GLY A 95 1.26 14.45 10.35
N LEU A 96 0.25 15.10 10.93
CA LEU A 96 -0.65 14.49 11.92
C LEU A 96 -1.49 13.37 11.32
N ILE A 97 -1.99 13.55 10.09
CA ILE A 97 -2.75 12.51 9.38
C ILE A 97 -1.87 11.27 9.16
N TYR A 98 -0.64 11.44 8.66
CA TYR A 98 0.26 10.32 8.40
C TYR A 98 0.72 9.61 9.68
N THR A 99 1.04 10.36 10.73
CA THR A 99 1.41 9.77 12.03
C THR A 99 0.25 9.04 12.69
N GLN A 100 -0.98 9.56 12.60
CA GLN A 100 -2.15 8.85 13.10
C GLN A 100 -2.43 7.56 12.32
N PHE A 101 -2.30 7.61 10.99
CA PHE A 101 -2.44 6.44 10.14
C PHE A 101 -1.41 5.35 10.49
N VAL A 102 -0.14 5.71 10.62
CA VAL A 102 0.94 4.79 11.02
C VAL A 102 0.66 4.18 12.39
N ALA A 103 0.25 4.97 13.38
CA ALA A 103 -0.05 4.46 14.72
C ALA A 103 -1.20 3.43 14.75
N GLN A 104 -2.14 3.50 13.79
CA GLN A 104 -3.26 2.56 13.68
C GLN A 104 -2.89 1.27 12.93
N THR A 105 -1.84 1.30 12.12
CA THR A 105 -1.53 0.24 11.15
C THR A 105 -0.18 -0.44 11.39
N ALA A 106 0.72 0.16 12.16
CA ALA A 106 2.08 -0.34 12.41
C ALA A 106 2.15 -1.77 12.93
N MET A 107 1.21 -2.17 13.79
CA MET A 107 1.14 -3.55 14.28
C MET A 107 0.88 -4.59 13.19
N CYS A 108 0.28 -4.20 12.06
CA CYS A 108 -0.02 -5.06 10.93
C CYS A 108 1.03 -4.95 9.80
N CYS A 109 1.70 -3.80 9.68
CA CYS A 109 2.57 -3.47 8.54
C CYS A 109 4.07 -3.64 8.82
N GLY A 110 4.52 -3.68 10.07
CA GLY A 110 5.95 -3.81 10.39
C GLY A 110 6.75 -2.51 10.19
N GLU A 111 8.09 -2.61 10.21
CA GLU A 111 8.99 -1.43 10.19
C GLU A 111 9.05 -0.67 8.85
N GLY A 112 8.46 -1.22 7.78
CA GLY A 112 8.53 -0.71 6.41
C GLY A 112 8.34 -1.84 5.41
#